data_AF-A0AAD5E249-F1
#
_entry.id   AF-A0AAD5E249-F1
#
_cell.length_a   1.000
_cell.length_b   1.000
_cell.length_c   1.000
_cell.angle_alpha   90.00
_cell.angle_beta   90.00
_cell.angle_gamma   90.00
#
_symmetry.space_group_name_H-M   'P 1'
#
loop_
_entity.id
_entity.type
_entity.pdbx_description
1 polymer ?
#
loop_
_entity_poly.entity_id
_entity_poly.type
_entity_poly.pdbx_seq_one_letter_code
_entity_poly.pdbx_strand_id
1 'polypeptide(L)'
;MNIDQAVMRAKALSNFLSNMINLLDNAQQDVSNNEMIKDAHRECRQLYEYINEQLWSVNETDEISALTEANEALLRASDAYDRLVASWQQSGHEDMEDADW
;
A
#
# COMPACT_ATOMS: atom_id res chain seq x y z
N MET A 1 -18.40 9.40 1.98
CA MET A 1 -17.42 9.74 0.94
C MET A 1 -18.10 9.48 -0.38
N ASN A 2 -18.02 10.37 -1.37
CA ASN A 2 -18.54 10.07 -2.70
C ASN A 2 -17.47 9.37 -3.56
N ILE A 3 -17.84 8.92 -4.77
CA ILE A 3 -16.97 8.17 -5.68
C ILE A 3 -15.74 9.00 -6.06
N ASP A 4 -15.93 10.25 -6.50
CA ASP A 4 -14.82 11.14 -6.86
C ASP A 4 -13.82 11.33 -5.72
N GLN A 5 -14.31 11.53 -4.49
CA GLN A 5 -13.47 11.64 -3.30
C GLN A 5 -12.73 10.34 -3.01
N ALA A 6 -13.38 9.19 -3.18
CA ALA A 6 -12.76 7.88 -2.97
C ALA A 6 -11.64 7.64 -3.99
N VAL A 7 -11.88 7.92 -5.27
CA VAL A 7 -10.90 7.79 -6.36
C VAL A 7 -9.73 8.74 -6.15
N MET A 8 -9.99 10.02 -5.86
CA MET A 8 -8.93 10.99 -5.60
C MET A 8 -8.07 10.59 -4.40
N ARG A 9 -8.71 10.20 -3.29
CA ARG A 9 -8.00 9.78 -2.09
C ARG A 9 -7.18 8.52 -2.34
N ALA A 10 -7.72 7.55 -3.08
CA ALA A 10 -7.04 6.32 -3.42
C ALA A 10 -5.79 6.57 -4.24
N LYS A 11 -5.90 7.38 -5.29
CA LYS A 11 -4.75 7.77 -6.13
C LYS A 11 -3.70 8.56 -5.34
N ALA A 12 -4.12 9.49 -4.49
CA ALA A 12 -3.21 10.27 -3.66
C ALA A 12 -2.46 9.37 -2.65
N LEU A 13 -3.18 8.48 -1.98
CA LEU A 13 -2.63 7.61 -0.95
C LEU A 13 -1.73 6.52 -1.53
N SER A 14 -2.11 5.89 -2.66
CA SER A 14 -1.27 4.91 -3.35
C SER A 14 0.04 5.53 -3.83
N ASN A 15 -0.01 6.78 -4.33
CA ASN A 15 1.18 7.51 -4.74
C ASN A 15 2.05 7.90 -3.55
N PHE A 16 1.45 8.37 -2.46
CA PHE A 16 2.17 8.66 -1.22
C PHE A 16 2.90 7.42 -0.70
N LEU A 17 2.19 6.30 -0.56
CA LEU A 17 2.76 5.04 -0.09
C LEU A 17 3.90 4.58 -0.99
N SER A 18 3.69 4.57 -2.31
CA SER A 18 4.73 4.16 -3.27
C SER A 18 5.98 5.04 -3.21
N ASN A 19 5.81 6.36 -3.06
CA ASN A 19 6.95 7.28 -2.92
C ASN A 19 7.70 7.05 -1.61
N MET A 20 7.00 6.78 -0.51
CA MET A 20 7.62 6.47 0.78
C MET A 20 8.38 5.14 0.75
N ILE A 21 7.80 4.10 0.13
CA ILE A 21 8.49 2.82 -0.10
C ILE A 21 9.79 3.07 -0.86
N ASN A 22 9.72 3.75 -2.00
CA ASN A 22 10.91 4.03 -2.82
C ASN A 22 11.97 4.84 -2.05
N LEU A 23 11.56 5.83 -1.25
CA LEU A 23 12.50 6.63 -0.46
C LEU A 23 13.21 5.78 0.59
N LEU A 24 12.46 4.97 1.34
CA LEU A 24 13.00 4.19 2.45
C LEU A 24 13.82 2.98 1.97
N ASP A 25 13.39 2.32 0.89
CA ASP A 25 14.11 1.23 0.25
C ASP A 25 15.47 1.71 -0.26
N ASN A 26 15.51 2.84 -0.99
CA ASN A 26 16.76 3.45 -1.44
C ASN A 26 17.66 3.91 -0.29
N ALA A 27 17.07 4.32 0.84
CA ALA A 27 17.82 4.69 2.04
C ALA A 27 18.26 3.48 2.88
N GLN A 28 17.91 2.25 2.46
CA GLN A 28 18.13 1.01 3.21
C GLN A 28 17.64 1.11 4.66
N GLN A 29 16.48 1.76 4.85
CA GLN A 29 15.86 1.90 6.15
C GLN A 29 14.80 0.82 6.35
N ASP A 30 14.84 0.18 7.51
CA ASP A 30 13.81 -0.76 7.93
C ASP A 30 12.44 -0.07 8.01
N VAL A 31 11.58 -0.40 7.04
CA VAL A 31 10.22 0.14 6.93
C VAL A 31 9.25 -0.48 7.93
N SER A 32 9.62 -1.61 8.55
CA SER A 32 8.76 -2.36 9.47
C SER A 32 8.55 -1.67 10.80
N ASN A 33 9.33 -0.63 11.10
CA ASN A 33 9.23 0.18 12.33
C ASN A 33 8.75 1.62 12.08
N ASN A 34 8.50 1.98 10.82
CA ASN A 34 8.02 3.30 10.48
C ASN A 34 6.48 3.36 10.61
N GLU A 35 5.98 4.02 11.66
CA GLU A 35 4.53 4.09 11.93
C GLU A 35 3.77 4.88 10.85
N MET A 36 4.40 5.90 10.23
CA MET A 36 3.76 6.69 9.18
C MET A 36 3.43 5.84 7.96
N ILE A 37 4.35 4.97 7.53
CA ILE A 37 4.12 4.11 6.36
C ILE A 37 3.16 2.96 6.70
N LYS A 38 3.19 2.43 7.93
CA LYS A 38 2.20 1.45 8.40
C LYS A 38 0.80 2.01 8.38
N ASP A 39 0.62 3.24 8.85
CA ASP A 39 -0.67 3.91 8.87
C ASP A 39 -1.16 4.18 7.45
N ALA A 40 -0.29 4.64 6.55
CA ALA A 40 -0.63 4.81 5.14
C ALA A 40 -1.02 3.48 4.46
N HIS A 41 -0.29 2.39 4.74
CA HIS A 41 -0.64 1.06 4.24
C HIS A 41 -2.00 0.57 4.80
N ARG A 42 -2.26 0.78 6.09
CA ARG A 42 -3.55 0.44 6.70
C ARG A 42 -4.69 1.21 6.05
N GLU A 43 -4.49 2.50 5.82
CA GLU A 43 -5.47 3.34 5.14
C GLU A 43 -5.68 2.90 3.68
N CYS A 44 -4.62 2.45 2.97
CA CYS A 44 -4.75 1.87 1.64
C CYS A 44 -5.67 0.66 1.63
N ARG A 45 -5.50 -0.26 2.60
CA ARG A 45 -6.35 -1.45 2.73
C ARG A 45 -7.80 -1.12 3.07
N GLN A 46 -8.04 -0.19 3.99
CA GLN A 46 -9.38 0.27 4.33
C GLN A 46 -10.09 0.89 3.12
N LEU A 47 -9.37 1.70 2.34
CA LEU A 47 -9.92 2.35 1.17
C LEU A 47 -10.14 1.35 0.01
N TYR A 48 -9.28 0.33 -0.11
CA TYR A 48 -9.45 -0.78 -1.04
C TYR A 48 -10.74 -1.57 -0.74
N GLU A 49 -10.98 -1.91 0.53
CA GLU A 49 -12.20 -2.58 0.96
C GLU A 49 -13.44 -1.74 0.66
N TYR A 50 -13.40 -0.44 0.99
CA TYR A 50 -14.49 0.48 0.67
C TYR A 50 -14.77 0.57 -0.84
N ILE A 51 -13.73 0.71 -1.67
CA ILE A 51 -13.90 0.80 -3.13
C ILE A 51 -14.46 -0.51 -3.69
N ASN A 52 -14.01 -1.66 -3.20
CA ASN A 52 -14.59 -2.96 -3.55
C ASN A 52 -16.08 -3.02 -3.23
N GLU A 53 -16.51 -2.52 -2.06
CA GLU A 53 -17.93 -2.44 -1.71
C GLU A 53 -18.71 -1.52 -2.67
N GLN A 54 -18.13 -0.38 -3.05
CA GLN A 54 -18.77 0.54 -4.00
C GLN A 54 -18.93 -0.09 -5.38
N LEU A 55 -17.95 -0.85 -5.86
CA LEU A 55 -18.00 -1.53 -7.16
C LEU A 55 -19.20 -2.50 -7.30
N TRP A 56 -19.71 -3.05 -6.19
CA TRP A 56 -20.92 -3.87 -6.21
C TRP A 56 -22.22 -3.08 -6.38
N SER A 57 -22.18 -1.76 -6.18
CA SER A 57 -23.35 -0.89 -6.14
C SER A 57 -23.45 0.09 -7.32
N VAL A 58 -22.33 0.35 -7.99
CA VAL A 58 -22.24 1.31 -9.11
C VAL A 58 -22.62 0.63 -10.42
N ASN A 59 -23.40 1.32 -11.25
CA ASN A 59 -23.83 0.85 -12.56
C ASN A 59 -23.28 1.70 -13.72
N GLU A 60 -22.66 2.83 -13.42
CA GLU A 60 -22.09 3.74 -14.43
C GLU A 60 -20.70 3.26 -14.85
N THR A 61 -20.52 2.99 -16.15
CA THR A 61 -19.28 2.43 -16.70
C THR A 61 -18.04 3.27 -16.42
N ASP A 62 -18.18 4.60 -16.45
CA ASP A 62 -17.07 5.53 -16.21
C ASP A 62 -16.64 5.51 -14.73
N GLU A 63 -17.61 5.47 -13.82
CA GLU A 63 -17.37 5.34 -12.38
C GLU A 63 -16.76 3.98 -12.03
N ILE A 64 -17.25 2.89 -12.63
CA ILE A 64 -16.68 1.54 -12.48
C ILE A 64 -15.21 1.53 -12.92
N SER A 65 -14.91 2.13 -14.07
CA SER A 65 -13.54 2.19 -14.60
C SER A 65 -12.63 2.98 -13.67
N ALA A 66 -13.08 4.16 -13.21
CA ALA A 66 -12.31 5.01 -12.30
C ALA A 66 -12.07 4.34 -10.93
N LEU A 67 -13.08 3.67 -10.37
CA LEU A 67 -12.96 2.91 -9.12
C LEU A 67 -12.02 1.72 -9.30
N THR A 68 -12.12 0.98 -10.40
CA THR A 68 -11.24 -0.17 -10.69
C THR A 68 -9.78 0.25 -10.78
N GLU A 69 -9.48 1.30 -11.54
CA GLU A 69 -8.11 1.84 -11.63
C GLU A 69 -7.56 2.28 -10.27
N ALA A 70 -8.39 2.98 -9.48
CA ALA A 70 -8.02 3.42 -8.13
C ALA A 70 -7.74 2.24 -7.20
N ASN A 71 -8.56 1.19 -7.29
CA ASN A 71 -8.44 -0.01 -6.48
C ASN A 71 -7.18 -0.81 -6.82
N GLU A 72 -6.86 -0.94 -8.12
CA GLU A 72 -5.61 -1.55 -8.57
C GLU A 72 -4.39 -0.78 -8.08
N ALA A 73 -4.43 0.56 -8.08
CA ALA A 73 -3.34 1.38 -7.58
C ALA A 73 -3.09 1.16 -6.08
N LEU A 74 -4.16 1.09 -5.27
CA LEU A 74 -4.07 0.77 -3.85
C LEU A 74 -3.50 -0.63 -3.60
N LEU A 75 -3.96 -1.63 -4.36
CA LEU A 75 -3.49 -2.99 -4.24
C LEU A 75 -2.00 -3.10 -4.58
N ARG A 76 -1.56 -2.52 -5.70
CA ARG A 76 -0.14 -2.54 -6.11
C ARG A 76 0.76 -1.87 -5.06
N ALA A 77 0.33 -0.73 -4.51
CA ALA A 77 1.09 -0.03 -3.48
C ALA A 77 1.17 -0.83 -2.17
N SER A 78 0.08 -1.51 -1.79
CA SER A 78 0.03 -2.37 -0.60
C SER A 78 0.91 -3.61 -0.77
N ASP A 79 0.81 -4.28 -1.92
CA ASP A 79 1.66 -5.42 -2.27
C ASP A 79 3.15 -5.07 -2.25
N ALA A 80 3.52 -3.88 -2.75
CA ALA A 80 4.90 -3.41 -2.72
C ALA A 80 5.40 -3.22 -1.29
N TYR A 81 4.57 -2.65 -0.40
CA TYR A 81 4.88 -2.52 1.02
C TYR A 81 5.08 -3.89 1.68
N ASP A 82 4.14 -4.81 1.47
CA ASP A 82 4.20 -6.15 2.07
C ASP A 82 5.45 -6.92 1.63
N ARG A 83 5.84 -6.82 0.35
CA ARG A 83 7.07 -7.44 -0.17
C ARG A 83 8.32 -6.83 0.46
N LEU A 84 8.37 -5.51 0.60
CA LEU A 84 9.51 -4.83 1.23
C LEU A 84 9.65 -5.22 2.70
N VAL A 85 8.55 -5.25 3.46
CA VAL A 85 8.56 -5.71 4.85
C VAL A 85 9.05 -7.17 4.94
N ALA A 86 8.57 -8.03 4.06
CA ALA A 86 8.99 -9.43 4.02
C ALA A 86 10.50 -9.57 3.72
N SER A 87 11.07 -8.74 2.83
CA SER A 87 12.52 -8.79 2.55
C SER A 87 13.35 -8.35 3.75
N TRP A 88 12.92 -7.34 4.51
CA TRP A 88 13.61 -6.92 5.74
C TRP A 88 13.54 -7.97 6.86
N GLN A 89 12.42 -8.69 6.95
CA GLN A 89 12.27 -9.79 7.92
C GLN A 89 13.17 -10.98 7.58
N GLN A 90 13.43 -11.23 6.29
CA GLN A 90 14.35 -12.27 5.85
C GLN A 90 15.81 -11.87 6.07
N SER A 91 16.20 -10.62 5.75
CA SER A 91 17.58 -10.16 5.94
C SER A 91 17.99 -10.09 7.41
N GLY A 92 17.07 -9.71 8.31
CA GLY A 92 17.32 -9.73 9.75
C GLY A 92 17.46 -11.13 10.36
N HIS A 93 17.09 -12.19 9.63
CA HIS A 93 17.22 -13.58 10.10
C HIS A 93 18.62 -14.15 9.85
N GLU A 94 19.31 -13.70 8.79
CA GLU A 94 20.65 -14.16 8.41
C GLU A 94 21.76 -13.60 9.33
N ASP A 95 21.61 -12.37 9.84
CA ASP A 95 22.60 -11.74 10.74
C ASP A 95 22.72 -12.41 12.13
N MET A 96 21.81 -13.33 12.48
CA MET A 96 21.74 -13.97 13.79
C MET A 96 22.30 -15.40 13.81
N GLU A 97 22.42 -16.07 12.66
CA GLU A 97 22.99 -17.42 12.56
C GLU A 97 24.53 -17.42 12.53
N ASP A 98 25.17 -16.29 12.24
CA ASP A 98 26.64 -16.15 12.21
C ASP A 98 27.26 -15.72 13.56
N ALA A 99 26.47 -15.66 14.64
CA ALA A 99 26.91 -15.29 15.98
C ALA A 99 27.34 -16.49 16.86
N ASP A 100 27.73 -17.62 16.24
CA ASP A 100 28.41 -18.72 16.93
C ASP A 100 29.89 -18.77 16.51
N TRP A 101 30.74 -18.08 17.29
CA TRP A 101 32.17 -18.36 17.39
C TRP A 101 32.72 -18.02 18.79
#